data_AF-K6TX21-F1
#
_entry.id   AF-K6TX21-F1
#
_cell.length_a   1.000
_cell.length_b   1.000
_cell.length_c   1.000
_cell.angle_alpha   90.00
_cell.angle_beta   90.00
_cell.angle_gamma   90.00
#
_symmetry.space_group_name_H-M   'P 1'
#
loop_
_entity.id
_entity.type
_entity.pdbx_description
1 polymer ?
#
loop_
_entity_poly.entity_id
_entity_poly.type
_entity_poly.pdbx_seq_one_letter_code
_entity_poly.pdbx_strand_id
1 'polypeptide(L)'
;MKTISVILCVFWMGFIFYMSSNNGEISHQKSTKVADFVENTKEKFQNKISKNPIENTPSAVNKTEKENQLDYIIRKNAHAFMYMVLAILVANSFFSYNKKGKDAIVYVLFICLFYAVTDEFHQAFVPGRTSYVGDVLIDFGGALLGLAAFYLVYYNMIPKRYLINEKRFNR
;
A
#
# COMPACT_ATOMS: atom_id res chain seq x y z
N MET A 1 16.50 6.80 18.80
CA MET A 1 15.98 5.99 17.66
C MET A 1 14.50 5.62 17.81
N LYS A 2 14.03 5.15 18.99
CA LYS A 2 12.62 4.73 19.19
C LYS A 2 11.60 5.82 18.83
N THR A 3 11.79 7.04 19.34
CA THR A 3 10.93 8.20 19.06
C THR A 3 10.86 8.54 17.56
N ILE A 4 11.97 8.38 16.83
CA ILE A 4 12.02 8.63 15.38
C ILE A 4 11.12 7.65 14.63
N SER A 5 11.12 6.37 15.03
CA SER A 5 10.24 5.35 14.41
C SER A 5 8.76 5.67 14.63
N VAL A 6 8.39 6.16 15.82
CA VAL A 6 7.01 6.54 16.11
C VAL A 6 6.60 7.78 15.30
N ILE A 7 7.46 8.80 15.24
CA ILE A 7 7.22 10.01 14.42
C ILE A 7 7.02 9.62 12.96
N LEU A 8 7.82 8.70 12.43
CA LEU A 8 7.70 8.23 11.05
C LEU A 8 6.37 7.47 10.81
N CYS A 9 5.88 6.71 11.80
CA CYS A 9 4.56 6.07 11.71
C CYS A 9 3.44 7.12 11.62
N VAL A 10 3.47 8.12 12.51
CA VAL A 10 2.45 9.18 12.55
C VAL A 10 2.49 10.01 11.26
N PHE A 11 3.68 10.34 10.77
CA PHE A 11 3.85 11.01 9.49
C PHE A 11 3.25 10.19 8.34
N TRP A 12 3.52 8.89 8.29
CA TRP A 12 3.01 8.01 7.24
C TRP A 12 1.49 7.84 7.30
N MET A 13 0.92 7.74 8.50
CA MET A 13 -0.53 7.78 8.71
C MET A 13 -1.12 9.09 8.16
N GLY A 14 -0.52 10.24 8.49
CA GLY A 14 -0.93 11.54 7.94
C GLY A 14 -0.85 11.60 6.42
N PHE A 15 0.18 10.98 5.82
CA PHE A 15 0.30 10.87 4.37
C PHE A 15 -0.83 10.03 3.74
N ILE A 16 -1.17 8.89 4.33
CA ILE A 16 -2.30 8.06 3.87
C ILE A 16 -3.61 8.85 3.97
N PHE A 17 -3.83 9.52 5.10
CA PHE A 17 -5.04 10.33 5.33
C PHE A 17 -5.15 11.47 4.30
N TYR A 18 -4.04 12.14 3.99
CA TYR A 18 -4.00 13.16 2.93
C TYR A 18 -4.34 12.57 1.55
N MET A 19 -3.83 11.38 1.23
CA MET A 19 -4.13 10.70 -0.02
C MET A 19 -5.60 10.29 -0.13
N SER A 20 -6.18 9.84 0.98
CA SER A 20 -7.59 9.47 1.16
C SER A 20 -8.54 10.66 1.07
N SER A 21 -8.13 11.82 1.60
CA SER A 21 -8.90 13.08 1.55
C SER A 21 -9.02 13.69 0.15
N ASN A 22 -8.24 13.22 -0.83
CA ASN A 22 -8.34 13.72 -2.19
C ASN A 22 -9.65 13.27 -2.85
N ASN A 23 -10.35 14.24 -3.44
CA ASN A 23 -11.59 14.05 -4.18
C ASN A 23 -11.47 12.94 -5.25
N GLY A 24 -12.58 12.29 -5.57
CA GLY A 24 -12.63 11.21 -6.57
C GLY A 24 -11.97 11.60 -7.90
N GLU A 25 -12.24 12.82 -8.38
CA GLU A 25 -11.69 13.34 -9.65
C GLU A 25 -10.17 13.51 -9.62
N ILE A 26 -9.60 14.06 -8.54
CA ILE A 26 -8.15 14.24 -8.39
C ILE A 26 -7.47 12.87 -8.30
N SER A 27 -8.09 11.94 -7.59
CA SER A 27 -7.59 10.57 -7.51
C SER A 27 -7.65 9.87 -8.87
N HIS A 28 -8.73 10.08 -9.63
CA HIS A 28 -8.90 9.52 -10.96
C HIS A 28 -7.81 10.05 -11.91
N GLN A 29 -7.65 11.38 -11.99
CA GLN A 29 -6.60 12.01 -12.81
C GLN A 29 -5.18 11.50 -12.51
N LYS A 30 -4.87 11.23 -11.24
CA LYS A 30 -3.56 10.70 -10.85
C LYS A 30 -3.32 9.31 -11.43
N SER A 31 -4.31 8.42 -11.36
CA SER A 31 -4.15 7.06 -11.86
C SER A 31 -4.27 6.99 -13.37
N THR A 32 -5.12 7.82 -14.00
CA THR A 32 -5.20 7.91 -15.46
C THR A 32 -3.83 8.29 -16.03
N LYS A 33 -3.10 9.24 -15.43
CA LYS A 33 -1.71 9.56 -15.84
C LYS A 33 -0.77 8.35 -15.77
N VAL A 34 -0.91 7.50 -14.75
CA VAL A 34 -0.11 6.27 -14.62
C VAL A 34 -0.53 5.25 -15.68
N ALA A 35 -1.83 5.09 -15.91
CA ALA A 35 -2.37 4.21 -16.95
C ALA A 35 -1.88 4.65 -18.35
N ASP A 36 -1.98 5.95 -18.66
CA ASP A 36 -1.51 6.55 -19.91
C ASP A 36 -0.01 6.33 -20.10
N PHE A 37 0.79 6.48 -19.04
CA PHE A 37 2.24 6.21 -19.12
C PHE A 37 2.52 4.75 -19.45
N VAL A 38 1.76 3.82 -18.86
CA VAL A 38 1.87 2.38 -19.14
C VAL A 38 1.44 2.05 -20.56
N GLU A 39 0.35 2.62 -21.05
CA GLU A 39 -0.13 2.43 -22.43
C GLU A 39 0.86 3.00 -23.45
N ASN A 40 1.31 4.24 -23.26
CA ASN A 40 2.33 4.87 -24.12
C ASN A 40 3.64 4.08 -24.15
N THR A 41 4.03 3.47 -23.03
CA THR A 41 5.23 2.62 -22.97
C THR A 41 5.02 1.33 -23.76
N LYS A 42 3.86 0.67 -23.61
CA LYS A 42 3.51 -0.52 -24.37
C LYS A 42 3.48 -0.25 -25.87
N GLU A 43 2.85 0.84 -26.31
CA GLU A 43 2.80 1.22 -27.72
C GLU A 43 4.20 1.49 -28.29
N LYS A 44 5.07 2.19 -27.57
CA LYS A 44 6.48 2.40 -27.97
C LYS A 44 7.25 1.09 -28.11
N PHE A 45 7.05 0.14 -27.19
CA PHE A 45 7.68 -1.18 -27.27
C PHE A 45 7.12 -2.01 -28.43
N GLN A 46 5.81 -1.98 -28.63
CA GLN A 46 5.11 -2.76 -29.65
C GLN A 46 5.44 -2.26 -31.06
N ASN A 47 5.51 -0.94 -31.26
CA ASN A 47 5.97 -0.33 -32.53
C ASN A 47 7.46 -0.59 -32.80
N LYS A 48 8.26 -0.85 -31.76
CA LYS A 48 9.68 -1.22 -31.90
C LYS A 48 9.88 -2.70 -32.25
N ILE A 49 8.92 -3.58 -31.91
CA ILE A 49 8.99 -5.03 -32.12
C ILE A 49 8.18 -5.48 -33.36
N SER A 50 7.07 -4.81 -33.70
CA SER A 50 6.21 -5.16 -34.83
C SER A 50 6.08 -3.99 -35.81
N LYS A 51 6.57 -4.18 -37.04
CA LYS A 51 6.35 -3.26 -38.19
C LYS A 51 4.94 -3.34 -38.80
N ASN A 52 3.97 -3.94 -38.11
CA ASN A 52 2.57 -3.94 -38.54
C ASN A 52 1.70 -3.29 -37.44
N PRO A 53 1.15 -2.09 -37.68
CA PRO A 53 0.10 -1.53 -36.85
C PRO A 53 -1.15 -2.39 -37.04
N ILE A 54 -1.53 -3.15 -36.02
CA ILE A 54 -2.87 -3.73 -35.97
C ILE A 54 -3.75 -2.67 -35.34
N GLU A 55 -4.59 -2.04 -36.17
CA GLU A 55 -5.70 -1.18 -35.73
C GLU A 55 -6.67 -2.03 -34.91
N ASN A 56 -6.48 -2.05 -33.60
CA ASN A 56 -7.54 -2.39 -32.68
C ASN A 56 -8.22 -1.07 -32.34
N THR A 57 -9.23 -0.66 -33.09
CA THR A 57 -10.14 0.40 -32.68
C THR A 57 -11.14 -0.19 -31.69
N PRO A 58 -10.99 0.04 -30.37
CA PRO A 58 -12.02 -0.37 -29.42
C PRO A 58 -13.15 0.65 -29.59
N SER A 59 -14.38 0.18 -29.82
CA SER A 59 -15.58 1.02 -29.77
C SER A 59 -15.53 1.89 -28.50
N ALA A 60 -15.80 3.19 -28.62
CA ALA A 60 -15.58 4.19 -27.56
C ALA A 60 -16.19 3.80 -26.19
N VAL A 61 -17.27 3.02 -26.19
CA VAL A 61 -17.92 2.47 -24.99
C VAL A 61 -17.02 1.49 -24.22
N ASN A 62 -16.31 0.59 -24.91
CA ASN A 62 -15.43 -0.41 -24.28
C ASN A 62 -14.12 0.21 -23.75
N LYS A 63 -13.71 1.35 -24.31
CA LYS A 63 -12.49 2.06 -23.90
C LYS A 63 -12.69 2.70 -22.52
N THR A 64 -13.80 3.42 -22.33
CA THR A 64 -14.10 4.11 -21.07
C THR A 64 -14.31 3.15 -19.89
N GLU A 65 -14.96 2.00 -20.12
CA GLU A 65 -15.15 1.00 -19.06
C GLU A 65 -13.82 0.36 -18.62
N LYS A 66 -12.93 0.08 -19.57
CA LYS A 66 -11.59 -0.45 -19.30
C LYS A 66 -10.69 0.55 -18.59
N GLU A 67 -10.77 1.84 -18.95
CA GLU A 67 -10.06 2.93 -18.27
C GLU A 67 -10.50 3.07 -16.80
N ASN A 68 -11.81 2.97 -16.54
CA ASN A 68 -12.35 3.02 -15.17
C ASN A 68 -11.91 1.82 -14.32
N GLN A 69 -11.85 0.62 -14.89
CA GLN A 69 -11.34 -0.56 -14.17
C GLN A 69 -9.84 -0.45 -13.89
N LEU A 70 -9.05 0.06 -14.83
CA LEU A 70 -7.62 0.28 -14.64
C LEU A 70 -7.34 1.34 -13.58
N ASP A 71 -8.06 2.47 -13.59
CA ASP A 71 -7.99 3.49 -12.52
C ASP A 71 -8.28 2.86 -11.15
N TYR A 72 -9.39 2.11 -11.06
CA TYR A 72 -9.76 1.42 -9.83
C TYR A 72 -8.64 0.49 -9.34
N ILE A 73 -8.11 -0.37 -10.21
CA ILE A 73 -7.04 -1.31 -9.86
C ILE A 73 -5.78 -0.57 -9.40
N ILE A 74 -5.34 0.47 -10.14
CA ILE A 74 -4.13 1.23 -9.80
C ILE A 74 -4.29 1.89 -8.42
N ARG A 75 -5.44 2.51 -8.15
CA ARG A 75 -5.70 3.19 -6.88
C ARG A 75 -5.70 2.24 -5.70
N LYS A 76 -6.35 1.09 -5.83
CA LYS A 76 -6.45 0.10 -4.75
C LYS A 76 -5.11 -0.58 -4.48
N ASN A 77 -4.31 -0.86 -5.51
CA ASN A 77 -2.95 -1.36 -5.32
C ASN A 77 -2.02 -0.32 -4.67
N ALA A 78 -2.20 0.97 -4.97
CA ALA A 78 -1.44 2.03 -4.32
C ALA A 78 -1.77 2.12 -2.81
N HIS A 79 -3.05 2.00 -2.43
CA HIS A 79 -3.42 1.96 -1.00
C HIS A 79 -2.88 0.72 -0.31
N ALA A 80 -3.02 -0.47 -0.91
CA ALA A 80 -2.42 -1.69 -0.39
C ALA A 80 -0.92 -1.55 -0.14
N PHE A 81 -0.19 -0.92 -1.07
CA PHE A 81 1.24 -0.63 -0.90
C PHE A 81 1.51 0.34 0.26
N MET A 82 0.69 1.38 0.44
CA MET A 82 0.82 2.29 1.58
C MET A 82 0.61 1.56 2.92
N TYR A 83 -0.36 0.64 3.00
CA TYR A 83 -0.59 -0.19 4.18
C TYR A 83 0.51 -1.23 4.42
N MET A 84 1.13 -1.74 3.35
CA MET A 84 2.34 -2.57 3.44
C MET A 84 3.48 -1.81 4.12
N VAL A 85 3.75 -0.58 3.68
CA VAL A 85 4.76 0.29 4.30
C VAL A 85 4.39 0.64 5.74
N LEU A 86 3.10 0.93 6.01
CA LEU A 86 2.62 1.20 7.36
C LEU A 86 2.90 0.02 8.31
N ALA A 87 2.59 -1.22 7.90
CA ALA A 87 2.84 -2.40 8.70
C ALA A 87 4.32 -2.59 9.02
N ILE A 88 5.22 -2.33 8.06
CA ILE A 88 6.68 -2.35 8.26
C ILE A 88 7.09 -1.30 9.32
N LEU A 89 6.57 -0.08 9.22
CA LEU A 89 6.90 1.01 10.16
C LEU A 89 6.39 0.72 11.57
N VAL A 90 5.15 0.25 11.71
CA VAL A 90 4.56 -0.11 13.00
C VAL A 90 5.32 -1.30 13.60
N ALA A 91 5.63 -2.34 12.83
CA ALA A 91 6.44 -3.46 13.30
C ALA A 91 7.83 -3.03 13.76
N ASN A 92 8.50 -2.16 13.00
CA ASN A 92 9.79 -1.58 13.39
C ASN A 92 9.69 -0.80 14.71
N SER A 93 8.60 -0.03 14.89
CA SER A 93 8.33 0.68 16.14
C SER A 93 8.23 -0.28 17.33
N PHE A 94 7.38 -1.33 17.24
CA PHE A 94 7.23 -2.34 18.28
C PHE A 94 8.56 -3.04 18.63
N PHE A 95 9.33 -3.41 17.61
CA PHE A 95 10.64 -4.05 17.80
C PHE A 95 11.64 -3.12 18.48
N SER A 96 11.58 -1.81 18.22
CA SER A 96 12.42 -0.82 18.91
C SER A 96 12.14 -0.71 20.42
N TYR A 97 10.94 -1.12 20.86
CA TYR A 97 10.54 -1.22 22.27
C TYR A 97 10.70 -2.64 22.85
N ASN A 98 11.43 -3.54 22.18
CA ASN A 98 11.60 -4.95 22.57
C ASN A 98 10.27 -5.73 22.66
N LYS A 99 9.19 -5.24 22.05
CA LYS A 99 7.91 -5.97 21.95
C LYS A 99 7.96 -6.84 20.70
N LYS A 100 8.12 -8.15 20.88
CA LYS A 100 8.28 -9.13 19.79
C LYS A 100 7.38 -10.35 19.99
N GLY A 101 7.22 -11.14 18.94
CA GLY A 101 6.46 -12.39 18.98
C GLY A 101 4.98 -12.21 18.65
N LYS A 102 4.15 -13.14 19.11
CA LYS A 102 2.73 -13.24 18.72
C LYS A 102 1.94 -11.98 19.05
N ASP A 103 2.18 -11.40 20.23
CA ASP A 103 1.50 -10.17 20.66
C ASP A 103 1.82 -9.00 19.73
N ALA A 104 3.09 -8.84 19.33
CA ALA A 104 3.49 -7.78 18.40
C ALA A 104 2.82 -7.94 17.03
N ILE A 105 2.67 -9.17 16.54
CA ILE A 105 1.94 -9.47 15.29
C ILE A 105 0.48 -9.03 15.43
N VAL A 106 -0.19 -9.43 16.51
CA VAL A 106 -1.60 -9.09 16.76
C VAL A 106 -1.78 -7.58 16.84
N TYR A 107 -0.94 -6.86 17.59
CA TYR A 107 -1.06 -5.41 17.71
C TYR A 107 -0.79 -4.68 16.39
N VAL A 108 0.23 -5.09 15.62
CA VAL A 108 0.52 -4.47 14.32
C VAL A 108 -0.67 -4.65 13.37
N LEU A 109 -1.18 -5.88 13.25
CA LEU A 109 -2.31 -6.17 12.38
C LEU A 109 -3.59 -5.47 12.84
N PHE A 110 -3.83 -5.40 14.16
CA PHE A 110 -4.96 -4.67 14.71
C PHE A 110 -4.89 -3.18 14.39
N ILE A 111 -3.72 -2.55 14.56
CA ILE A 111 -3.52 -1.13 14.23
C ILE A 111 -3.75 -0.89 12.73
N CYS A 112 -3.18 -1.73 11.86
CA CYS A 112 -3.36 -1.58 10.41
C CYS A 112 -4.81 -1.80 9.99
N LEU A 113 -5.49 -2.82 10.52
CA LEU A 113 -6.90 -3.09 10.23
C LEU A 113 -7.80 -1.95 10.72
N PHE A 114 -7.61 -1.51 11.97
CA PHE A 114 -8.36 -0.40 12.54
C PHE A 114 -8.17 0.86 11.68
N TYR A 115 -6.93 1.14 11.27
CA TYR A 115 -6.63 2.29 10.43
C TYR A 115 -7.25 2.17 9.03
N ALA A 116 -7.27 0.98 8.44
CA ALA A 116 -7.95 0.72 7.15
C ALA A 116 -9.46 0.96 7.25
N VAL A 117 -10.09 0.49 8.32
CA VAL A 117 -11.52 0.74 8.57
C VAL A 117 -11.80 2.24 8.73
N THR A 118 -10.98 2.97 9.48
CA THR A 118 -11.17 4.41 9.66
C THR A 118 -10.92 5.21 8.38
N ASP A 119 -9.96 4.79 7.56
CA ASP A 119 -9.67 5.44 6.29
C ASP A 119 -10.83 5.27 5.31
N GLU A 120 -11.34 4.05 5.18
CA GLU A 120 -12.46 3.71 4.32
C GLU A 120 -13.76 4.42 4.77
N PHE A 121 -13.99 4.47 6.08
CA PHE A 121 -15.07 5.28 6.67
C PHE A 121 -14.92 6.76 6.32
N HIS A 122 -13.72 7.32 6.39
CA HIS A 122 -13.48 8.71 6.00
C HIS A 122 -13.72 8.93 4.49
N GLN A 123 -13.27 8.02 3.62
CA GLN A 123 -13.50 8.09 2.18
C GLN A 123 -14.99 8.11 1.82
N ALA A 124 -15.86 7.47 2.62
CA ALA A 124 -17.31 7.52 2.41
C ALA A 124 -17.91 8.94 2.50
N PHE A 125 -17.21 9.89 3.15
CA PHE A 125 -17.63 11.29 3.24
C PHE A 125 -16.93 12.19 2.20
N VAL A 126 -16.00 11.66 1.41
CA VAL A 126 -15.28 12.41 0.37
C VAL A 126 -16.09 12.40 -0.93
N PRO A 127 -16.39 13.56 -1.54
CA PRO A 127 -17.17 13.59 -2.77
C PRO A 127 -16.52 12.79 -3.92
N GLY A 128 -17.36 12.08 -4.69
CA GLY A 128 -16.88 11.25 -5.81
C GLY A 128 -16.04 10.04 -5.43
N ARG A 129 -15.92 9.70 -4.13
CA ARG A 129 -15.37 8.43 -3.66
C ARG A 129 -16.48 7.45 -3.36
N THR A 130 -16.23 6.19 -3.69
CA THR A 130 -17.07 5.07 -3.29
C THR A 130 -16.36 4.31 -2.19
N SER A 131 -17.14 3.82 -1.23
CA SER A 131 -16.61 3.04 -0.11
C SER A 131 -17.09 1.60 -0.15
N TYR A 132 -16.18 0.64 -0.02
CA TYR A 132 -16.46 -0.80 -0.01
C TYR A 132 -15.64 -1.55 1.02
N VAL A 133 -16.27 -2.55 1.65
CA VAL A 133 -15.59 -3.47 2.58
C VAL A 133 -14.43 -4.21 1.90
N GLY A 134 -14.55 -4.48 0.60
CA GLY A 134 -13.46 -5.09 -0.18
C GLY A 134 -12.17 -4.27 -0.19
N ASP A 135 -12.27 -2.95 -0.01
CA ASP A 135 -11.11 -2.04 -0.02
C ASP A 135 -10.32 -2.16 1.27
N VAL A 136 -11.00 -2.27 2.41
CA VAL A 136 -10.40 -2.60 3.71
C VAL A 136 -9.63 -3.92 3.63
N LEU A 137 -10.19 -4.94 2.95
CA LEU A 137 -9.54 -6.24 2.80
C LEU A 137 -8.27 -6.17 1.93
N ILE A 138 -8.30 -5.39 0.85
CA ILE A 138 -7.13 -5.17 -0.02
C ILE A 138 -6.02 -4.46 0.78
N ASP A 139 -6.36 -3.40 1.51
CA ASP A 139 -5.42 -2.64 2.32
C ASP A 139 -4.84 -3.48 3.47
N PHE A 140 -5.69 -4.25 4.15
CA PHE A 140 -5.26 -5.20 5.16
C PHE A 140 -4.38 -6.32 4.59
N GLY A 141 -4.65 -6.78 3.36
CA GLY A 141 -3.79 -7.71 2.62
C GLY A 141 -2.41 -7.13 2.38
N GLY A 142 -2.32 -5.85 2.01
CA GLY A 142 -1.07 -5.11 1.93
C GLY A 142 -0.31 -5.09 3.26
N ALA A 143 -1.00 -4.82 4.37
CA ALA A 143 -0.41 -4.85 5.72
C ALA A 143 0.14 -6.24 6.10
N LEU A 144 -0.57 -7.32 5.77
CA LEU A 144 -0.11 -8.69 5.98
C LEU A 144 1.20 -8.97 5.22
N LEU A 145 1.27 -8.57 3.94
CA LEU A 145 2.49 -8.71 3.14
C LEU A 145 3.65 -7.90 3.72
N GLY A 146 3.37 -6.68 4.20
CA GLY A 146 4.39 -5.81 4.81
C GLY A 146 4.95 -6.41 6.09
N LEU A 147 4.08 -6.94 6.95
CA LEU A 147 4.50 -7.62 8.17
C LEU A 147 5.31 -8.88 7.86
N ALA A 148 4.88 -9.70 6.90
CA ALA A 148 5.61 -10.89 6.48
C ALA A 148 7.01 -10.53 5.95
N ALA A 149 7.11 -9.50 5.09
CA ALA A 149 8.37 -9.00 4.56
C ALA A 149 9.29 -8.48 5.67
N PHE A 150 8.75 -7.73 6.64
CA PHE A 150 9.51 -7.26 7.79
C PHE A 150 10.13 -8.40 8.59
N TYR A 151 9.33 -9.42 8.93
CA TYR A 151 9.81 -10.59 9.66
C TYR A 151 10.87 -11.36 8.84
N LEU A 152 10.63 -11.57 7.54
CA LEU A 152 11.58 -12.25 6.65
C LEU A 152 12.93 -11.51 6.66
N VAL A 153 12.94 -10.20 6.46
CA VAL A 153 14.16 -9.38 6.49
C VAL A 153 14.83 -9.42 7.86
N TYR A 154 14.05 -9.24 8.94
CA TYR A 154 14.56 -9.21 10.30
C TYR A 154 15.30 -10.50 10.69
N TYR A 155 14.73 -11.67 10.35
CA TYR A 155 15.33 -12.96 10.71
C TYR A 155 16.42 -13.45 9.76
N ASN A 156 16.41 -13.03 8.48
CA ASN A 156 17.42 -13.44 7.50
C ASN A 156 18.62 -12.49 7.43
N MET A 157 18.43 -11.18 7.59
CA MET A 157 19.50 -10.19 7.38
C MET A 157 20.19 -9.74 8.67
N ILE A 158 19.55 -9.84 9.84
CA ILE A 158 20.18 -9.42 11.09
C ILE A 158 21.09 -10.55 11.61
N PRO A 159 22.39 -10.31 11.81
CA PRO A 159 23.32 -11.34 12.27
C PRO A 159 22.82 -11.99 13.57
N LYS A 160 22.79 -13.32 13.65
CA LYS A 160 22.37 -14.08 14.85
C LYS A 160 23.03 -13.58 16.14
N ARG A 161 24.25 -13.02 16.06
CA ARG A 161 24.97 -12.41 17.20
C ARG A 161 24.20 -11.27 17.88
N TYR A 162 23.45 -10.44 17.15
CA TYR A 162 22.63 -9.37 17.73
C TYR A 162 21.40 -9.93 18.45
N LEU A 163 20.75 -10.95 17.86
CA LEU A 163 19.58 -11.61 18.44
C LEU A 163 19.92 -12.38 19.74
N ILE A 164 21.13 -12.93 19.84
CA ILE A 164 21.62 -13.66 21.02
C ILE A 164 21.93 -12.70 22.17
N ASN A 165 22.58 -11.56 21.90
CA ASN A 165 22.87 -10.56 22.93
C ASN A 165 21.60 -9.93 23.52
N GLU A 166 20.57 -9.70 22.70
CA GLU A 166 19.30 -9.15 23.17
C GLU A 166 18.52 -10.13 24.07
N LYS A 167 18.54 -11.44 23.77
CA LYS A 167 17.97 -12.47 24.66
C LYS A 167 18.71 -12.59 25.99
N ARG A 168 19.99 -12.22 26.03
CA ARG A 168 20.84 -12.29 27.23
C ARG A 168 20.69 -11.07 28.14
N PHE A 169 20.30 -9.92 27.59
CA PHE A 169 20.11 -8.66 28.32
C PHE A 169 18.68 -8.47 28.87
N ASN A 170 17.70 -9.20 28.31
CA ASN A 170 16.30 -9.20 28.75
C ASN A 170 15.94 -10.40 29.65
N ARG A 171 16.93 -11.09 30.24
CA ARG A 171 16.77 -12.04 31.35
C ARG A 171 17.28 -11.37 32.62
#